data_AF-A0A453J6Z8-F1
#
_entry.id   AF-A0A453J6Z8-F1
#
_cell.length_a   1.000
_cell.length_b   1.000
_cell.length_c   1.000
_cell.angle_alpha   90.00
_cell.angle_beta   90.00
_cell.angle_gamma   90.00
#
_symmetry.space_group_name_H-M   'P 1'
#
loop_
_entity.id
_entity.type
_entity.pdbx_description
1 polymer ?
#
loop_
_entity_poly.entity_id
_entity_poly.type
_entity_poly.pdbx_seq_one_letter_code
_entity_poly.pdbx_strand_id
1 'polypeptide(L)'
;VPSSLGNNTHIDEVLRAADEIQDEDPTVARILCEHAYALAQNLDPNSEGRGVLQFKTGLMSVIRQKLAKREGGAIDRSQDIAKLQEFYKLYRERHKVDELCDDEMKLRESGVFSGNLGELERKTLKRKKVLATLKVLWSVIEDITKEISPEDAANLISEEMKKVMQKDAARTEDVVAYNIIPLDSLSTTNLIVTFPEVRAAISSLQYHRDLPRLPNTISVPDARNSDMLDLLHCVFGFQKDNVSNQREHIVHLLANEQSRLGKLSGNEPKIDEGAVHVVFSKSLDNYIKWCNYLPLRPVWNNIESLTKEKKLLYVCLYYLIWGEAANVRFLPEGLCYIFHHLARELEVIMQKQTAEPAGSCISNDGVSFLDQVIYPLYEIVAAEAGNNDNGRAAHSAWRNYDDFNEFFWSEKCFQLGWPWKLSNPFFSKPSRKEQGLISRNHHYGKTSFVEHRTFLHLYHSFHRLWMFLLLMFQ
;
A
#
# COMPACT_ATOMS: atom_id res chain seq x y z
N VAL A 1 -9.12 18.74 -3.73
CA VAL A 1 -8.01 19.74 -3.77
C VAL A 1 -7.14 19.50 -5.02
N PRO A 2 -6.52 20.52 -5.67
CA PRO A 2 -5.61 20.30 -6.82
C PRO A 2 -4.43 19.36 -6.48
N SER A 3 -4.10 18.43 -7.38
CA SER A 3 -2.97 17.50 -7.20
C SER A 3 -1.59 18.16 -7.27
N SER A 4 -1.51 19.38 -7.81
CA SER A 4 -0.28 20.16 -7.91
C SER A 4 0.13 20.87 -6.62
N LEU A 5 -0.71 20.87 -5.59
CA LEU A 5 -0.36 21.37 -4.26
C LEU A 5 0.38 20.27 -3.50
N GLY A 6 1.61 20.54 -3.05
CA GLY A 6 2.29 19.67 -2.10
C GLY A 6 1.46 19.53 -0.82
N ASN A 7 1.44 18.35 -0.20
CA ASN A 7 0.66 18.08 1.01
C ASN A 7 -0.87 18.28 0.84
N ASN A 8 -1.40 18.06 -0.36
CA ASN A 8 -2.83 18.16 -0.68
C ASN A 8 -3.74 17.29 0.19
N THR A 9 -3.25 16.16 0.71
CA THR A 9 -3.98 15.22 1.55
C THR A 9 -4.45 15.88 2.84
N HIS A 10 -3.58 16.63 3.53
CA HIS A 10 -3.95 17.34 4.76
C HIS A 10 -5.00 18.43 4.51
N ILE A 11 -4.88 19.18 3.42
CA ILE A 11 -5.88 20.19 3.02
C ILE A 11 -7.23 19.52 2.73
N ASP A 12 -7.21 18.36 2.05
CA ASP A 12 -8.43 17.62 1.71
C ASP A 12 -9.12 17.07 2.97
N GLU A 13 -8.34 16.56 3.94
CA GLU A 13 -8.85 16.12 5.25
C GLU A 13 -9.51 17.27 6.03
N VAL A 14 -8.86 18.45 6.08
CA VAL A 14 -9.39 19.64 6.75
C VAL A 14 -10.71 20.09 6.11
N LEU A 15 -10.77 20.15 4.78
CA LEU A 15 -11.98 20.56 4.07
C LEU A 15 -13.11 19.55 4.19
N ARG A 16 -12.80 18.25 4.17
CA ARG A 16 -13.80 17.20 4.42
C ARG A 16 -14.40 17.34 5.82
N ALA A 17 -13.58 17.53 6.84
CA ALA A 17 -14.06 17.76 8.20
C ALA A 17 -14.91 19.04 8.30
N ALA A 18 -14.52 20.11 7.59
CA ALA A 18 -15.28 21.36 7.53
C ALA A 18 -16.67 21.20 6.92
N ASP A 19 -16.80 20.40 5.87
CA ASP A 19 -18.09 20.09 5.24
C ASP A 19 -18.96 19.24 6.17
N GLU A 20 -18.38 18.23 6.83
CA GLU A 20 -19.10 17.32 7.72
C GLU A 20 -19.71 18.01 8.94
N ILE A 21 -19.00 18.99 9.52
CA ILE A 21 -19.45 19.71 10.72
C ILE A 21 -20.20 21.00 10.38
N GLN A 22 -20.37 21.33 9.09
CA GLN A 22 -20.98 22.59 8.66
C GLN A 22 -22.40 22.78 9.20
N ASP A 23 -23.19 21.71 9.24
CA ASP A 23 -24.55 21.74 9.75
C ASP A 23 -24.59 21.77 11.30
N GLU A 24 -23.51 21.36 11.95
CA GLU A 24 -23.40 21.33 13.42
C GLU A 24 -22.89 22.66 14.00
N ASP A 25 -21.81 23.21 13.44
CA ASP A 25 -21.28 24.53 13.78
C ASP A 25 -20.66 25.21 12.55
N PRO A 26 -21.42 26.13 11.90
CA PRO A 26 -20.93 26.90 10.76
C PRO A 26 -19.70 27.77 11.06
N THR A 27 -19.51 28.17 12.32
CA THR A 27 -18.38 29.00 12.74
C THR A 27 -17.10 28.18 12.77
N VAL A 28 -17.15 26.97 13.30
CA VAL A 28 -16.00 26.05 13.35
C VAL A 28 -15.67 25.55 11.95
N ALA A 29 -16.67 25.21 11.14
CA ALA A 29 -16.46 24.89 9.73
C ALA A 29 -15.78 26.04 8.95
N ARG A 30 -16.12 27.29 9.24
CA ARG A 30 -15.44 28.46 8.66
C ARG A 30 -13.97 28.52 9.09
N ILE A 31 -13.67 28.32 10.38
CA ILE A 31 -12.28 28.36 10.89
C ILE A 31 -11.43 27.30 10.18
N LEU A 32 -11.96 26.09 9.98
CA LEU A 32 -11.28 25.04 9.22
C LEU A 32 -11.05 25.44 7.74
N CYS A 33 -12.04 26.04 7.07
CA CYS A 33 -11.87 26.54 5.71
C CYS A 33 -10.79 27.64 5.64
N GLU A 34 -10.72 28.53 6.62
CA GLU A 34 -9.70 29.59 6.73
C GLU A 34 -8.30 28.99 6.94
N HIS A 35 -8.18 27.96 7.77
CA HIS A 35 -6.93 27.21 7.96
C HIS A 35 -6.47 26.54 6.65
N ALA A 36 -7.38 25.83 5.98
CA ALA A 36 -7.10 25.19 4.69
C ALA A 36 -6.65 26.21 3.62
N TYR A 37 -7.24 27.41 3.63
CA TYR A 37 -6.82 28.50 2.75
C TYR A 37 -5.40 28.98 3.08
N ALA A 38 -5.09 29.19 4.37
CA ALA A 38 -3.76 29.60 4.82
C ALA A 38 -2.69 28.57 4.44
N LEU A 39 -2.97 27.27 4.63
CA LEU A 39 -2.08 26.18 4.20
C LEU A 39 -1.83 26.23 2.68
N ALA A 40 -2.88 26.33 1.88
CA ALA A 40 -2.75 26.44 0.42
C ALA A 40 -1.99 27.71 0.00
N GLN A 41 -2.14 28.81 0.74
CA GLN A 41 -1.42 30.06 0.48
C GLN A 41 0.07 29.95 0.81
N ASN A 42 0.42 29.28 1.91
CA ASN A 42 1.81 29.05 2.31
C ASN A 42 2.54 28.10 1.36
N LEU A 43 1.84 27.09 0.82
CA LEU A 43 2.42 26.09 -0.07
C LEU A 43 2.69 26.60 -1.49
N ASP A 44 1.83 27.49 -2.01
CA ASP A 44 2.01 28.07 -3.35
C ASP A 44 1.58 29.55 -3.35
N PRO A 45 2.39 30.48 -2.81
CA PRO A 45 2.00 31.88 -2.65
C PRO A 45 1.59 32.56 -3.96
N ASN A 46 2.26 32.21 -5.06
CA ASN A 46 2.06 32.79 -6.39
C ASN A 46 0.94 32.10 -7.19
N SER A 47 0.42 30.96 -6.71
CA SER A 47 -0.61 30.16 -7.38
C SER A 47 -0.18 29.66 -8.77
N GLU A 48 1.08 29.25 -8.89
CA GLU A 48 1.69 28.78 -10.15
C GLU A 48 1.25 27.35 -10.51
N GLY A 49 0.81 26.56 -9.52
CA GLY A 49 0.30 25.21 -9.72
C GLY A 49 -0.99 25.18 -10.54
N ARG A 50 -1.11 24.18 -11.42
CA ARG A 50 -2.30 23.99 -12.26
C ARG A 50 -3.57 23.86 -11.41
N GLY A 51 -4.48 24.83 -11.53
CA GLY A 51 -5.77 24.82 -10.83
C GLY A 51 -5.75 25.38 -9.40
N VAL A 52 -4.59 25.80 -8.89
CA VAL A 52 -4.44 26.34 -7.52
C VAL A 52 -5.17 27.68 -7.36
N LEU A 53 -5.04 28.57 -8.34
CA LEU A 53 -5.73 29.87 -8.31
C LEU A 53 -7.26 29.72 -8.26
N GLN A 54 -7.80 28.82 -9.08
CA GLN A 54 -9.24 28.52 -9.11
C GLN A 54 -9.72 27.96 -7.78
N PHE A 55 -8.95 27.03 -7.20
CA PHE A 55 -9.24 26.45 -5.89
C PHE A 55 -9.24 27.51 -4.78
N LYS A 56 -8.19 28.33 -4.66
CA LYS A 56 -8.10 29.40 -3.66
C LYS A 56 -9.23 30.41 -3.78
N THR A 57 -9.56 30.81 -5.01
CA THR A 57 -10.66 31.76 -5.29
C THR A 57 -12.00 31.16 -4.89
N GLY A 58 -12.25 29.89 -5.22
CA GLY A 58 -13.45 29.17 -4.80
C GLY A 58 -13.56 29.05 -3.28
N LEU A 59 -12.47 28.66 -2.60
CA LEU A 59 -12.44 28.53 -1.15
C LEU A 59 -12.67 29.88 -0.44
N MET A 60 -12.06 30.95 -0.94
CA MET A 60 -12.29 32.31 -0.44
C MET A 60 -13.74 32.75 -0.62
N SER A 61 -14.39 32.37 -1.72
CA SER A 61 -15.83 32.62 -1.92
C SER A 61 -16.68 31.90 -0.86
N VAL A 62 -16.36 30.64 -0.55
CA VAL A 62 -17.05 29.88 0.51
C VAL A 62 -16.86 30.54 1.88
N ILE A 63 -15.63 30.96 2.21
CA ILE A 63 -15.33 31.69 3.46
C ILE A 63 -16.15 32.99 3.54
N ARG A 64 -16.18 33.78 2.45
CA ARG A 64 -16.97 35.03 2.40
C ARG A 64 -18.47 34.80 2.55
N GLN A 65 -19.02 33.76 1.93
CA GLN A 65 -20.43 33.37 2.14
C GLN A 65 -20.71 33.00 3.60
N LYS A 66 -19.77 32.31 4.27
CA LYS A 66 -19.88 31.97 5.68
C LYS A 66 -19.74 33.20 6.60
N LEU A 67 -18.92 34.18 6.23
CA LEU A 67 -18.77 35.46 6.95
C LEU A 67 -19.96 36.40 6.77
N ALA A 68 -20.61 36.41 5.59
CA ALA A 68 -21.77 37.26 5.32
C ALA A 68 -23.01 36.95 6.19
N LYS A 69 -23.03 35.77 6.85
CA LYS A 69 -24.04 35.40 7.85
C LYS A 69 -23.75 35.93 9.26
N ARG A 70 -22.65 36.69 9.46
CA ARG A 70 -22.22 37.22 10.76
C ARG A 70 -22.12 38.76 10.68
N GLU A 71 -22.68 39.43 11.68
CA GLU A 71 -22.43 40.87 11.87
C GLU A 71 -20.95 41.10 12.20
N GLY A 72 -20.34 42.09 11.54
CA GLY A 72 -18.89 42.23 11.39
C GLY A 72 -18.13 42.44 12.70
N GLY A 73 -17.02 41.72 12.83
CA GLY A 73 -15.97 41.92 13.83
C GLY A 73 -14.66 41.31 13.33
N ALA A 74 -13.53 41.91 13.70
CA ALA A 74 -12.19 41.45 13.32
C ALA A 74 -11.93 40.00 13.81
N ILE A 75 -11.16 39.24 13.03
CA ILE A 75 -10.84 37.84 13.32
C ILE A 75 -9.80 37.80 14.44
N ASP A 76 -10.22 37.42 15.64
CA ASP A 76 -9.33 37.15 16.77
C ASP A 76 -9.01 35.65 16.83
N ARG A 77 -7.75 35.30 16.52
CA ARG A 77 -7.27 33.91 16.51
C ARG A 77 -7.31 33.26 17.89
N SER A 78 -7.23 34.02 18.97
CA SER A 78 -7.35 33.49 20.33
C SER A 78 -8.78 33.01 20.64
N GLN A 79 -9.78 33.75 20.13
CA GLN A 79 -11.19 33.37 20.22
C GLN A 79 -11.51 32.16 19.35
N ASP A 80 -10.84 32.00 18.21
CA ASP A 80 -10.99 30.83 17.34
C ASP A 80 -10.46 29.55 18.02
N ILE A 81 -9.32 29.61 18.73
CA ILE A 81 -8.81 28.46 19.51
C ILE A 81 -9.81 28.04 20.60
N ALA A 82 -10.31 29.00 21.38
CA ALA A 82 -11.29 28.70 22.44
C ALA A 82 -12.56 28.03 21.88
N LYS A 83 -13.05 28.51 20.74
CA LYS A 83 -14.20 27.91 20.03
C LYS A 83 -13.90 26.51 19.52
N LEU A 84 -12.74 26.29 18.91
CA LEU A 84 -12.34 24.96 18.43
C LEU A 84 -12.25 23.96 19.59
N GLN A 85 -11.73 24.38 20.74
CA GLN A 85 -11.64 23.54 21.94
C GLN A 85 -13.01 23.23 22.55
N GLU A 86 -13.88 24.23 22.67
CA GLU A 86 -15.23 24.05 23.17
C GLU A 86 -16.02 23.10 22.24
N PHE A 87 -15.91 23.31 20.93
CA PHE A 87 -16.49 22.43 19.94
C PHE A 87 -15.91 21.01 20.02
N TYR A 88 -14.59 20.86 20.20
CA TYR A 88 -13.97 19.54 20.38
C TYR A 88 -14.59 18.78 21.56
N LYS A 89 -14.75 19.44 22.72
CA LYS A 89 -15.39 18.85 23.92
C LYS A 89 -16.82 18.41 23.62
N LEU A 90 -17.63 19.34 23.08
CA LEU A 90 -19.04 19.10 22.78
C LEU A 90 -19.23 18.00 21.73
N TYR A 91 -18.40 17.99 20.69
CA TYR A 91 -18.43 16.97 19.65
C TYR A 91 -18.07 15.59 20.23
N ARG A 92 -17.05 15.52 21.09
CA ARG A 92 -16.63 14.28 21.76
C ARG A 92 -17.75 13.71 22.65
N GLU A 93 -18.42 14.56 23.42
CA GLU A 93 -19.55 14.19 24.28
C GLU A 93 -20.78 13.77 23.46
N ARG A 94 -21.16 14.57 22.47
CA ARG A 94 -22.32 14.32 21.58
C ARG A 94 -22.20 12.99 20.85
N HIS A 95 -21.01 12.69 20.33
CA HIS A 95 -20.75 11.45 19.62
C HIS A 95 -20.43 10.26 20.54
N LYS A 96 -20.37 10.48 21.86
CA LYS A 96 -20.09 9.45 22.87
C LYS A 96 -18.83 8.66 22.50
N VAL A 97 -17.74 9.38 22.24
CA VAL A 97 -16.49 8.79 21.71
C VAL A 97 -15.95 7.68 22.60
N ASP A 98 -16.03 7.85 23.93
CA ASP A 98 -15.62 6.81 24.87
C ASP A 98 -16.45 5.54 24.71
N GLU A 99 -17.78 5.65 24.60
CA GLU A 99 -18.66 4.51 24.34
C GLU A 99 -18.36 3.85 22.98
N LEU A 100 -18.11 4.65 21.94
CA LEU A 100 -17.74 4.12 20.61
C LEU A 100 -16.42 3.35 20.62
N CYS A 101 -15.46 3.79 21.42
CA CYS A 101 -14.20 3.09 21.62
C CYS A 101 -14.38 1.83 22.48
N ASP A 102 -15.14 1.90 23.56
CA ASP A 102 -15.40 0.76 24.43
C ASP A 102 -16.20 -0.34 23.72
N ASP A 103 -17.18 0.05 22.89
CA ASP A 103 -17.94 -0.87 22.05
C ASP A 103 -17.04 -1.57 21.02
N GLU A 104 -16.07 -0.85 20.43
CA GLU A 104 -15.07 -1.46 19.55
C GLU A 104 -14.23 -2.50 20.30
N MET A 105 -13.73 -2.14 21.48
CA MET A 105 -12.93 -3.04 22.31
C MET A 105 -13.72 -4.31 22.64
N LYS A 106 -14.97 -4.17 23.09
CA LYS A 106 -15.87 -5.31 23.34
C LYS A 106 -16.11 -6.16 22.10
N LEU A 107 -16.26 -5.55 20.92
CA LEU A 107 -16.44 -6.28 19.67
C LEU A 107 -15.19 -7.09 19.31
N ARG A 108 -14.00 -6.49 19.44
CA ARG A 108 -12.70 -7.16 19.20
C ARG A 108 -12.44 -8.29 20.21
N GLU A 109 -12.89 -8.13 21.45
CA GLU A 109 -12.70 -9.09 22.55
C GLU A 109 -13.75 -10.19 22.62
N SER A 110 -14.97 -9.96 22.14
CA SER A 110 -16.07 -10.91 22.37
C SER A 110 -15.91 -12.23 21.63
N GLY A 111 -15.18 -12.26 20.50
CA GLY A 111 -15.05 -13.45 19.64
C GLY A 111 -16.39 -13.98 19.09
N VAL A 112 -17.52 -13.33 19.40
CA VAL A 112 -18.86 -13.71 18.98
C VAL A 112 -19.15 -13.04 17.65
N PHE A 113 -19.37 -13.84 16.62
CA PHE A 113 -19.84 -13.35 15.33
C PHE A 113 -21.27 -12.80 15.50
N SER A 114 -21.40 -11.49 15.66
CA SER A 114 -22.71 -10.83 15.58
C SER A 114 -23.26 -11.07 14.17
N GLY A 115 -24.41 -11.76 14.08
CA GLY A 115 -25.09 -12.03 12.81
C GLY A 115 -25.59 -10.76 12.09
N ASN A 116 -25.32 -9.56 12.62
CA ASN A 116 -25.76 -8.28 12.07
C ASN A 116 -24.57 -7.46 11.53
N LEU A 117 -23.85 -8.01 10.55
CA LEU A 117 -22.66 -7.40 9.94
C LEU A 117 -22.89 -5.95 9.45
N GLY A 118 -24.07 -5.65 8.93
CA GLY A 118 -24.42 -4.30 8.47
C GLY A 118 -24.52 -3.26 9.58
N GLU A 119 -24.88 -3.65 10.81
CA GLU A 119 -24.86 -2.74 11.97
C GLU A 119 -23.42 -2.46 12.41
N LEU A 120 -22.57 -3.48 12.37
CA LEU A 120 -21.14 -3.38 12.71
C LEU A 120 -20.39 -2.45 11.75
N GLU A 121 -20.66 -2.58 10.45
CA GLU A 121 -20.08 -1.71 9.42
C GLU A 121 -20.48 -0.26 9.63
N ARG A 122 -21.77 0.01 9.89
CA ARG A 122 -22.29 1.36 10.18
C ARG A 122 -21.63 1.98 11.43
N LYS A 123 -21.52 1.21 12.51
CA LYS A 123 -20.84 1.68 13.75
C LYS A 123 -19.36 1.98 13.50
N THR A 124 -18.68 1.12 12.74
CA THR A 124 -17.27 1.30 12.37
C THR A 124 -17.06 2.54 11.50
N LEU A 125 -17.90 2.74 10.49
CA LEU A 125 -17.85 3.92 9.62
C LEU A 125 -18.10 5.20 10.42
N LYS A 126 -19.09 5.19 11.32
CA LYS A 126 -19.39 6.31 12.21
C LYS A 126 -18.18 6.65 13.10
N ARG A 127 -17.56 5.65 13.71
CA ARG A 127 -16.36 5.84 14.55
C ARG A 127 -15.19 6.40 13.74
N LYS A 128 -14.91 5.82 12.56
CA LYS A 128 -13.88 6.30 11.61
C LYS A 128 -14.06 7.79 11.33
N LYS A 129 -15.29 8.17 10.98
CA LYS A 129 -15.65 9.56 10.69
C LYS A 129 -15.38 10.47 11.90
N VAL A 130 -15.96 10.14 13.06
CA VAL A 130 -15.84 10.96 14.27
C VAL A 130 -14.39 11.14 14.72
N LEU A 131 -13.59 10.07 14.76
CA LEU A 131 -12.19 10.14 15.15
C LEU A 131 -11.35 10.93 14.13
N ALA A 132 -11.62 10.79 12.83
CA ALA A 132 -10.96 11.59 11.81
C ALA A 132 -11.27 13.09 11.96
N THR A 133 -12.52 13.46 12.23
CA THR A 133 -12.89 14.86 12.53
C THR A 133 -12.14 15.39 13.76
N LEU A 134 -12.06 14.60 14.85
CA LEU A 134 -11.34 14.97 16.07
C LEU A 134 -9.83 15.13 15.83
N LYS A 135 -9.21 14.26 15.02
CA LYS A 135 -7.80 14.36 14.62
C LYS A 135 -7.53 15.66 13.85
N VAL A 136 -8.42 16.02 12.93
CA VAL A 136 -8.32 17.30 12.20
C VAL A 136 -8.46 18.48 13.15
N LEU A 137 -9.47 18.50 14.03
CA LEU A 137 -9.66 19.57 15.01
C LEU A 137 -8.42 19.75 15.89
N TRP A 138 -7.84 18.64 16.36
CA TRP A 138 -6.58 18.66 17.11
C TRP A 138 -5.41 19.24 16.29
N SER A 139 -5.21 18.76 15.06
CA SER A 139 -4.15 19.25 14.17
C SER A 139 -4.27 20.76 13.94
N VAL A 140 -5.47 21.26 13.67
CA VAL A 140 -5.70 22.70 13.44
C VAL A 140 -5.50 23.51 14.71
N ILE A 141 -5.95 23.03 15.87
CA ILE A 141 -5.68 23.68 17.16
C ILE A 141 -4.17 23.76 17.39
N GLU A 142 -3.43 22.68 17.15
CA GLU A 142 -1.97 22.66 17.33
C GLU A 142 -1.27 23.64 16.39
N ASP A 143 -1.68 23.69 15.11
CA ASP A 143 -1.09 24.59 14.12
C ASP A 143 -1.36 26.06 14.43
N ILE A 144 -2.60 26.43 14.76
CA ILE A 144 -2.94 27.82 15.13
C ILE A 144 -2.24 28.22 16.44
N THR A 145 -2.06 27.27 17.38
CA THR A 145 -1.36 27.54 18.65
C THR A 145 0.13 27.84 18.44
N LYS A 146 0.78 27.25 17.42
CA LYS A 146 2.17 27.56 17.04
C LYS A 146 2.35 29.00 16.54
N GLU A 147 1.27 29.65 16.09
CA GLU A 147 1.29 31.05 15.61
C GLU A 147 1.19 32.08 16.76
N ILE A 148 0.98 31.64 18.01
CA ILE A 148 0.82 32.49 19.20
C ILE A 148 2.08 32.42 20.08
N SER A 149 2.34 33.48 20.88
CA SER A 149 3.43 33.51 21.86
C SER A 149 3.36 32.32 22.84
N PRO A 150 4.50 31.68 23.20
CA PRO A 150 4.54 30.51 24.10
C PRO A 150 3.89 30.74 25.47
N GLU A 151 3.95 31.97 25.99
CA GLU A 151 3.38 32.36 27.28
C GLU A 151 1.84 32.39 27.26
N ASP A 152 1.24 32.78 26.13
CA ASP A 152 -0.21 32.81 25.94
C ASP A 152 -0.74 31.41 25.58
N ALA A 153 0.02 30.64 24.81
CA ALA A 153 -0.32 29.26 24.42
C ALA A 153 -0.46 28.31 25.63
N ALA A 154 0.40 28.44 26.64
CA ALA A 154 0.38 27.62 27.86
C ALA A 154 -0.88 27.85 28.73
N ASN A 155 -1.50 29.03 28.62
CA ASN A 155 -2.73 29.36 29.34
C ASN A 155 -4.01 28.98 28.57
N LEU A 156 -3.89 28.70 27.27
CA LEU A 156 -5.03 28.42 26.38
C LEU A 156 -5.38 26.93 26.29
N ILE A 157 -4.42 26.01 26.47
CA ILE A 157 -4.67 24.56 26.43
C ILE A 157 -4.27 23.93 27.76
N SER A 158 -5.24 23.38 28.51
CA SER A 158 -4.90 22.55 29.68
C SER A 158 -4.19 21.27 29.25
N GLU A 159 -3.17 20.86 29.99
CA GLU A 159 -2.39 19.65 29.73
C GLU A 159 -3.25 18.39 29.68
N GLU A 160 -4.34 18.33 30.46
CA GLU A 160 -5.33 17.27 30.41
C GLU A 160 -6.03 17.20 29.04
N MET A 161 -6.45 18.35 28.50
CA MET A 161 -7.09 18.41 27.19
C MET A 161 -6.13 17.94 26.09
N LYS A 162 -4.88 18.41 26.13
CA LYS A 162 -3.84 18.01 25.18
C LYS A 162 -3.62 16.49 25.17
N LYS A 163 -3.58 15.85 26.35
CA LYS A 163 -3.48 14.40 26.48
C LYS A 163 -4.68 13.66 25.88
N VAL A 164 -5.90 14.16 26.10
CA VAL A 164 -7.11 13.56 25.51
C VAL A 164 -7.07 13.65 23.99
N MET A 165 -6.71 14.81 23.43
CA MET A 165 -6.63 15.02 21.99
C MET A 165 -5.54 14.16 21.34
N GLN A 166 -4.38 14.02 21.97
CA GLN A 166 -3.33 13.10 21.53
C GLN A 166 -3.80 11.64 21.56
N LYS A 167 -4.51 11.22 22.61
CA LYS A 167 -5.07 9.87 22.72
C LYS A 167 -6.09 9.58 21.61
N ASP A 168 -6.99 10.51 21.33
CA ASP A 168 -8.01 10.36 20.28
C ASP A 168 -7.37 10.39 18.87
N ALA A 169 -6.34 11.21 18.66
CA ALA A 169 -5.56 11.21 17.41
C ALA A 169 -4.82 9.89 17.17
N ALA A 170 -4.17 9.34 18.19
CA ALA A 170 -3.50 8.02 18.11
C ALA A 170 -4.49 6.89 17.79
N ARG A 171 -5.69 6.92 18.40
CA ARG A 171 -6.78 5.96 18.11
C ARG A 171 -7.28 6.03 16.67
N THR A 172 -7.14 7.17 15.99
CA THR A 172 -7.50 7.29 14.58
C THR A 172 -6.62 6.40 13.71
N GLU A 173 -5.35 6.22 14.07
CA GLU A 173 -4.40 5.37 13.35
C GLU A 173 -4.72 3.88 13.54
N ASP A 174 -5.15 3.48 14.75
CA ASP A 174 -5.63 2.13 15.08
C ASP A 174 -6.92 1.70 14.33
N VAL A 175 -7.65 2.69 13.81
CA VAL A 175 -8.96 2.49 13.15
C VAL A 175 -8.81 2.39 11.62
N VAL A 176 -7.66 2.78 11.06
CA VAL A 176 -7.39 2.73 9.60
C VAL A 176 -6.87 1.36 9.14
N ALA A 177 -6.44 0.48 10.05
CA ALA A 177 -5.92 -0.84 9.67
C ALA A 177 -6.98 -1.67 8.92
N TYR A 178 -6.76 -1.89 7.62
CA TYR A 178 -7.45 -2.92 6.83
C TYR A 178 -7.04 -4.34 7.27
N ASN A 179 -5.97 -4.42 8.07
CA ASN A 179 -5.41 -5.65 8.55
C ASN A 179 -6.24 -6.26 9.69
N ILE A 180 -6.54 -7.55 9.58
CA ILE A 180 -7.29 -8.31 10.59
C ILE A 180 -6.42 -8.53 11.83
N ILE A 181 -5.11 -8.69 11.64
CA ILE A 181 -4.10 -8.77 12.69
C ILE A 181 -3.40 -7.40 12.80
N PRO A 182 -3.69 -6.60 13.84
CA PRO A 182 -3.24 -5.22 13.89
C PRO A 182 -1.83 -5.14 14.52
N LEU A 183 -0.83 -5.62 13.77
CA LEU A 183 0.56 -5.76 14.21
C LEU A 183 1.26 -4.42 14.51
N ASP A 184 0.80 -3.33 13.88
CA ASP A 184 1.37 -1.99 14.02
C ASP A 184 0.61 -1.13 15.05
N SER A 185 -0.47 -1.66 15.66
CA SER A 185 -1.29 -0.94 16.65
C SER A 185 -0.96 -1.35 18.09
N LEU A 186 -1.00 -0.41 19.02
CA LEU A 186 -0.81 -0.68 20.47
C LEU A 186 -2.00 -1.45 21.09
N SER A 187 -3.10 -1.61 20.35
CA SER A 187 -4.31 -2.23 20.87
C SER A 187 -4.15 -3.75 21.01
N THR A 188 -3.85 -4.19 22.24
CA THR A 188 -3.68 -5.59 22.65
C THR A 188 -5.00 -6.40 22.67
N THR A 189 -6.10 -5.81 22.19
CA THR A 189 -7.49 -6.30 22.39
C THR A 189 -7.94 -7.34 21.35
N ASN A 190 -7.17 -7.57 20.29
CA ASN A 190 -7.57 -8.50 19.25
C ASN A 190 -7.27 -9.95 19.67
N LEU A 191 -8.31 -10.75 19.95
CA LEU A 191 -8.13 -12.16 20.32
C LEU A 191 -7.32 -12.97 19.29
N ILE A 192 -7.31 -12.57 18.03
CA ILE A 192 -6.58 -13.28 16.98
C ILE A 192 -5.07 -13.29 17.26
N VAL A 193 -4.51 -12.21 17.83
CA VAL A 193 -3.08 -12.18 18.20
C VAL A 193 -2.75 -13.09 19.38
N THR A 194 -3.75 -13.62 20.09
CA THR A 194 -3.54 -14.54 21.23
C THR A 194 -3.41 -16.00 20.80
N PHE A 195 -3.86 -16.36 19.59
CA PHE A 195 -3.77 -17.73 19.10
C PHE A 195 -2.31 -18.19 19.05
N PRO A 196 -1.95 -19.37 19.60
CA PRO A 196 -0.58 -19.86 19.65
C PRO A 196 0.11 -19.88 18.27
N GLU A 197 -0.63 -20.27 17.23
CA GLU A 197 -0.15 -20.37 15.85
C GLU A 197 0.18 -18.98 15.27
N VAL A 198 -0.64 -17.97 15.58
CA VAL A 198 -0.41 -16.58 15.16
C VAL A 198 0.80 -16.00 15.91
N ARG A 199 0.88 -16.21 17.23
CA ARG A 199 2.04 -15.78 18.03
C ARG A 199 3.35 -16.41 17.55
N ALA A 200 3.31 -17.71 17.22
CA ALA A 200 4.45 -18.44 16.68
C ALA A 200 4.88 -17.89 15.31
N ALA A 201 3.92 -17.61 14.42
CA ALA A 201 4.17 -17.02 13.11
C ALA A 201 4.80 -15.63 13.24
N ILE A 202 4.23 -14.74 14.07
CA ILE A 202 4.79 -13.40 14.34
C ILE A 202 6.21 -13.50 14.89
N SER A 203 6.43 -14.37 15.88
CA SER A 203 7.75 -14.58 16.48
C SER A 203 8.78 -15.09 15.45
N SER A 204 8.36 -15.92 14.49
CA SER A 204 9.26 -16.46 13.46
C SER A 204 9.79 -15.43 12.47
N LEU A 205 9.11 -14.28 12.33
CA LEU A 205 9.51 -13.19 11.44
C LEU A 205 10.42 -12.16 12.12
N GLN A 206 10.53 -12.20 13.45
CA GLN A 206 11.30 -11.22 14.23
C GLN A 206 12.77 -11.17 13.82
N TYR A 207 13.37 -9.99 13.99
CA TYR A 207 14.78 -9.79 13.71
C TYR A 207 15.66 -10.77 14.51
N HIS A 208 16.57 -11.46 13.83
CA HIS A 208 17.56 -12.33 14.46
C HIS A 208 18.98 -11.80 14.22
N ARG A 209 19.94 -12.35 14.97
CA ARG A 209 21.32 -11.82 15.06
C ARG A 209 22.12 -11.95 13.76
N ASP A 210 21.69 -12.82 12.86
CA ASP A 210 22.37 -13.07 11.58
C ASP A 210 21.91 -12.10 10.46
N LEU A 211 20.91 -11.28 10.73
CA LEU A 211 20.51 -10.20 9.83
C LEU A 211 21.42 -8.98 10.03
N PRO A 212 21.72 -8.23 8.95
CA PRO A 212 22.50 -7.00 9.05
C PRO A 212 21.79 -5.98 9.95
N ARG A 213 22.52 -5.08 10.61
CA ARG A 213 21.90 -4.06 11.47
C ARG A 213 21.07 -3.08 10.65
N LEU A 214 19.84 -2.78 11.09
CA LEU A 214 19.04 -1.73 10.49
C LEU A 214 19.66 -0.35 10.76
N PRO A 215 19.65 0.57 9.78
CA PRO A 215 20.00 1.96 10.01
C PRO A 215 19.08 2.63 11.03
N ASN A 216 19.62 3.53 11.86
CA ASN A 216 18.86 4.28 12.86
C ASN A 216 17.80 5.24 12.27
N THR A 217 17.81 5.44 10.95
CA THR A 217 16.86 6.28 10.23
C THR A 217 15.50 5.61 10.03
N ILE A 218 15.38 4.30 10.27
CA ILE A 218 14.13 3.56 10.08
C ILE A 218 13.28 3.67 11.34
N SER A 219 12.10 4.25 11.18
CA SER A 219 11.08 4.28 12.23
C SER A 219 10.22 3.01 12.13
N VAL A 220 10.39 2.12 13.11
CA VAL A 220 9.49 0.99 13.35
C VAL A 220 8.43 1.44 14.36
N PRO A 221 7.15 1.09 14.18
CA PRO A 221 6.12 1.44 15.16
C PRO A 221 6.45 0.90 16.55
N ASP A 222 6.26 1.72 17.60
CA ASP A 222 6.52 1.35 19.00
C ASP A 222 5.73 0.12 19.47
N ALA A 223 4.65 -0.22 18.77
CA ALA A 223 3.79 -1.37 19.07
C ALA A 223 4.44 -2.73 18.84
N ARG A 224 5.53 -2.82 18.06
CA ARG A 224 6.17 -4.09 17.73
C ARG A 224 7.69 -3.99 17.61
N ASN A 225 8.33 -5.15 17.72
CA ASN A 225 9.74 -5.28 17.39
C ASN A 225 9.95 -5.23 15.88
N SER A 226 11.17 -4.89 15.47
CA SER A 226 11.61 -5.00 14.08
C SER A 226 11.58 -6.45 13.59
N ASP A 227 11.29 -6.62 12.30
CA ASP A 227 11.19 -7.92 11.63
C ASP A 227 11.92 -7.95 10.28
N MET A 228 11.95 -9.12 9.65
CA MET A 228 12.58 -9.33 8.33
C MET A 228 12.00 -8.41 7.24
N LEU A 229 10.75 -7.97 7.38
CA LEU A 229 10.09 -7.16 6.36
C LEU A 229 10.51 -5.69 6.49
N ASP A 230 10.84 -5.22 7.69
CA ASP A 230 11.47 -3.92 7.88
C ASP A 230 12.86 -3.87 7.22
N LEU A 231 13.62 -4.98 7.27
CA LEU A 231 14.87 -5.11 6.51
C LEU A 231 14.63 -5.04 5.00
N LEU A 232 13.64 -5.78 4.48
CA LEU A 232 13.35 -5.76 3.05
C LEU A 232 12.84 -4.39 2.59
N HIS A 233 12.07 -3.70 3.42
CA HIS A 233 11.67 -2.30 3.21
C HIS A 233 12.89 -1.38 3.15
N CYS A 234 13.82 -1.48 4.12
CA CYS A 234 15.08 -0.72 4.12
C CYS A 234 15.87 -0.90 2.83
N VAL A 235 16.00 -2.16 2.40
CA VAL A 235 16.93 -2.55 1.34
C VAL A 235 16.35 -2.20 -0.03
N PHE A 236 15.07 -2.49 -0.27
CA PHE A 236 14.47 -2.38 -1.59
C PHE A 236 13.50 -1.21 -1.73
N GLY A 237 13.12 -0.55 -0.64
CA GLY A 237 12.19 0.59 -0.71
C GLY A 237 10.77 0.19 -1.10
N PHE A 238 10.31 -0.99 -0.68
CA PHE A 238 8.90 -1.39 -0.85
C PHE A 238 7.95 -0.40 -0.16
N GLN A 239 6.76 -0.20 -0.71
CA GLN A 239 5.76 0.72 -0.16
C GLN A 239 5.31 0.27 1.24
N LYS A 240 5.15 1.22 2.17
CA LYS A 240 4.79 0.95 3.57
C LYS A 240 3.52 0.11 3.70
N ASP A 241 2.48 0.45 2.94
CA ASP A 241 1.20 -0.28 2.99
C ASP A 241 1.34 -1.70 2.42
N ASN A 242 2.14 -1.88 1.36
CA ASN A 242 2.45 -3.22 0.84
C ASN A 242 3.16 -4.06 1.92
N VAL A 243 4.15 -3.48 2.60
CA VAL A 243 4.88 -4.14 3.68
C VAL A 243 3.94 -4.57 4.81
N SER A 244 3.07 -3.67 5.29
CA SER A 244 2.11 -4.01 6.35
C SER A 244 1.08 -5.06 5.91
N ASN A 245 0.60 -5.01 4.67
CA ASN A 245 -0.35 -6.01 4.14
C ASN A 245 0.29 -7.39 3.97
N GLN A 246 1.50 -7.46 3.39
CA GLN A 246 2.19 -8.73 3.17
C GLN A 246 2.68 -9.35 4.49
N ARG A 247 3.03 -8.54 5.49
CA ARG A 247 3.35 -9.01 6.84
C ARG A 247 2.21 -9.84 7.41
N GLU A 248 1.00 -9.29 7.40
CA GLU A 248 -0.17 -10.03 7.87
C GLU A 248 -0.44 -11.27 7.00
N HIS A 249 -0.38 -11.13 5.68
CA HIS A 249 -0.63 -12.24 4.76
C HIS A 249 0.29 -13.43 5.05
N ILE A 250 1.59 -13.19 5.26
CA ILE A 250 2.56 -14.24 5.59
C ILE A 250 2.26 -14.85 6.97
N VAL A 251 1.90 -14.03 7.97
CA VAL A 251 1.48 -14.53 9.28
C VAL A 251 0.28 -15.49 9.15
N HIS A 252 -0.71 -15.16 8.31
CA HIS A 252 -1.85 -16.05 8.05
C HIS A 252 -1.45 -17.34 7.36
N LEU A 253 -0.59 -17.29 6.33
CA LEU A 253 -0.11 -18.48 5.64
C LEU A 253 0.60 -19.45 6.60
N LEU A 254 1.47 -18.89 7.45
CA LEU A 254 2.22 -19.64 8.45
C LEU A 254 1.32 -20.21 9.54
N ALA A 255 0.41 -19.40 10.11
CA ALA A 255 -0.52 -19.85 11.14
C ALA A 255 -1.47 -20.93 10.62
N ASN A 256 -1.95 -20.79 9.37
CA ASN A 256 -2.81 -21.77 8.72
C ASN A 256 -2.08 -23.11 8.50
N GLU A 257 -0.85 -23.11 7.99
CA GLU A 257 -0.09 -24.37 7.84
C GLU A 257 0.27 -24.97 9.20
N GLN A 258 0.62 -24.16 10.19
CA GLN A 258 0.87 -24.62 11.56
C GLN A 258 -0.36 -25.30 12.18
N SER A 259 -1.56 -24.74 11.97
CA SER A 259 -2.80 -25.29 12.54
C SER A 259 -3.09 -26.72 12.09
N ARG A 260 -2.57 -27.12 10.92
CA ARG A 260 -2.71 -28.47 10.36
C ARG A 260 -1.82 -29.50 11.04
N LEU A 261 -0.77 -29.05 11.72
CA LEU A 261 0.19 -29.90 12.43
C LEU A 261 -0.20 -30.13 13.90
N GLY A 262 -1.26 -29.46 14.37
CA GLY A 262 -1.78 -29.56 15.73
C GLY A 262 -1.48 -28.33 16.59
N LYS A 263 -2.00 -28.35 17.82
CA LYS A 263 -1.91 -27.21 18.74
C LYS A 263 -0.49 -27.05 19.27
N LEU A 264 0.01 -25.83 19.23
CA LEU A 264 1.26 -25.47 19.89
C LEU A 264 1.04 -25.38 21.41
N SER A 265 1.95 -25.98 22.18
CA SER A 265 1.94 -25.98 23.64
C SER A 265 3.08 -25.12 24.20
N GLY A 266 2.87 -24.55 25.40
CA GLY A 266 3.84 -23.72 26.09
C GLY A 266 3.58 -22.21 26.02
N ASN A 267 4.31 -21.45 26.83
CA ASN A 267 4.14 -19.99 26.96
C ASN A 267 4.72 -19.21 25.77
N GLU A 268 5.72 -19.80 25.08
CA GLU A 268 6.38 -19.28 23.88
C GLU A 268 6.19 -20.27 22.73
N PRO A 269 5.07 -20.20 22.00
CA PRO A 269 4.81 -21.12 20.90
C PRO A 269 5.79 -20.85 19.75
N LYS A 270 6.42 -21.91 19.24
CA LYS A 270 7.34 -21.84 18.10
C LYS A 270 6.74 -22.54 16.90
N ILE A 271 6.91 -21.93 15.72
CA ILE A 271 6.40 -22.51 14.49
C ILE A 271 7.23 -23.73 14.11
N ASP A 272 6.54 -24.76 13.63
CA ASP A 272 7.14 -25.98 13.13
C ASP A 272 7.88 -25.72 11.80
N GLU A 273 9.07 -26.29 11.65
CA GLU A 273 9.89 -26.12 10.45
C GLU A 273 9.25 -26.75 9.21
N GLY A 274 8.44 -27.78 9.39
CA GLY A 274 7.63 -28.41 8.34
C GLY A 274 6.57 -27.45 7.79
N ALA A 275 5.90 -26.67 8.65
CA ALA A 275 4.96 -25.64 8.21
C ALA A 275 5.66 -24.57 7.37
N VAL A 276 6.82 -24.08 7.83
CA VAL A 276 7.64 -23.12 7.09
C VAL A 276 8.09 -23.70 5.74
N HIS A 277 8.52 -24.97 5.72
CA HIS A 277 8.94 -25.63 4.49
C HIS A 277 7.79 -25.75 3.48
N VAL A 278 6.57 -26.08 3.93
CA VAL A 278 5.40 -26.14 3.05
C VAL A 278 5.07 -24.78 2.45
N VAL A 279 5.06 -23.70 3.26
CA VAL A 279 4.82 -22.33 2.76
C VAL A 279 5.90 -21.93 1.76
N PHE A 280 7.17 -22.19 2.07
CA PHE A 280 8.30 -21.91 1.19
C PHE A 280 8.17 -22.62 -0.15
N SER A 281 7.97 -23.93 -0.13
CA SER A 281 7.90 -24.76 -1.34
C SER A 281 6.72 -24.37 -2.23
N LYS A 282 5.55 -24.06 -1.63
CA LYS A 282 4.38 -23.59 -2.38
C LYS A 282 4.58 -22.20 -2.97
N SER A 283 5.13 -21.27 -2.21
CA SER A 283 5.28 -19.86 -2.63
C SER A 283 6.31 -19.72 -3.76
N LEU A 284 7.37 -20.52 -3.74
CA LEU A 284 8.46 -20.46 -4.72
C LEU A 284 8.43 -21.59 -5.75
N ASP A 285 7.34 -22.36 -5.84
CA ASP A 285 7.19 -23.47 -6.79
C ASP A 285 7.42 -23.02 -8.24
N ASN A 286 6.81 -21.90 -8.64
CA ASN A 286 7.01 -21.33 -9.98
C ASN A 286 8.47 -20.96 -10.24
N TYR A 287 9.16 -20.38 -9.25
CA TYR A 287 10.57 -20.03 -9.37
C TYR A 287 11.46 -21.27 -9.48
N ILE A 288 11.20 -22.32 -8.70
CA ILE A 288 11.92 -23.60 -8.77
C ILE A 288 11.74 -24.23 -10.16
N LYS A 289 10.50 -24.27 -10.65
CA LYS A 289 10.18 -24.78 -12.00
C LYS A 289 10.86 -23.96 -13.10
N TRP A 290 10.84 -22.64 -12.99
CA TRP A 290 11.51 -21.74 -13.93
C TRP A 290 13.03 -21.96 -13.97
N CYS A 291 13.68 -22.09 -12.82
CA CYS A 291 15.10 -22.43 -12.76
C CYS A 291 15.39 -23.80 -13.40
N ASN A 292 14.57 -24.82 -13.13
CA ASN A 292 14.73 -26.14 -13.73
C ASN A 292 14.54 -26.11 -15.26
N TYR A 293 13.60 -25.29 -15.75
CA TYR A 293 13.31 -25.14 -17.16
C TYR A 293 14.43 -24.43 -17.94
N LEU A 294 15.07 -23.43 -17.31
CA LEU A 294 16.21 -22.66 -17.88
C LEU A 294 17.60 -23.18 -17.49
N PRO A 295 17.73 -24.47 -17.14
CA PRO A 295 18.84 -25.05 -16.35
C PRO A 295 19.65 -24.10 -15.44
N LEU A 296 18.97 -23.20 -14.73
CA LEU A 296 19.60 -22.23 -13.82
C LEU A 296 19.80 -22.83 -12.44
N ARG A 297 20.90 -22.45 -11.79
CA ARG A 297 21.05 -22.68 -10.35
C ARG A 297 20.13 -21.72 -9.58
N PRO A 298 19.24 -22.20 -8.69
CA PRO A 298 18.50 -21.34 -7.78
C PRO A 298 19.43 -20.47 -6.93
N VAL A 299 18.91 -19.40 -6.31
CA VAL A 299 19.71 -18.51 -5.45
C VAL A 299 20.31 -19.27 -4.26
N TRP A 300 19.65 -20.35 -3.82
CA TRP A 300 20.15 -21.28 -2.83
C TRP A 300 20.85 -22.49 -3.44
N ASN A 301 21.83 -23.04 -2.71
CA ASN A 301 22.59 -24.21 -3.15
C ASN A 301 21.81 -25.52 -3.01
N ASN A 302 21.20 -25.77 -1.85
CA ASN A 302 20.35 -26.92 -1.57
C ASN A 302 19.21 -26.47 -0.63
N ILE A 303 17.96 -26.83 -0.95
CA ILE A 303 16.77 -26.53 -0.14
C ILE A 303 16.87 -27.11 1.28
N GLU A 304 17.47 -28.29 1.42
CA GLU A 304 17.64 -28.97 2.72
C GLU A 304 18.64 -28.23 3.63
N SER A 305 19.59 -27.50 3.03
CA SER A 305 20.58 -26.72 3.77
C SER A 305 20.08 -25.33 4.19
N LEU A 306 18.93 -24.90 3.69
CA LEU A 306 18.37 -23.60 4.06
C LEU A 306 17.77 -23.65 5.46
N THR A 307 18.23 -22.74 6.31
CA THR A 307 17.63 -22.48 7.61
C THR A 307 16.18 -22.01 7.45
N LYS A 308 15.38 -22.22 8.49
CA LYS A 308 13.99 -21.73 8.56
C LYS A 308 13.92 -20.23 8.30
N GLU A 309 14.85 -19.47 8.87
CA GLU A 309 14.93 -18.02 8.76
C GLU A 309 15.21 -17.58 7.32
N LYS A 310 16.13 -18.24 6.60
CA LYS A 310 16.37 -17.94 5.17
C LYS A 310 15.17 -18.29 4.30
N LYS A 311 14.48 -19.41 4.57
CA LYS A 311 13.23 -19.76 3.86
C LYS A 311 12.19 -18.67 4.03
N LEU A 312 11.97 -18.21 5.26
CA LEU A 312 11.05 -17.11 5.56
C LEU A 312 11.47 -15.83 4.85
N LEU A 313 12.75 -15.45 4.90
CA LEU A 313 13.24 -14.24 4.24
C LEU A 313 12.95 -14.24 2.74
N TYR A 314 13.15 -15.35 2.03
CA TYR A 314 12.83 -15.47 0.62
C TYR A 314 11.32 -15.45 0.34
N VAL A 315 10.51 -16.05 1.22
CA VAL A 315 9.03 -15.96 1.15
C VAL A 315 8.60 -14.51 1.29
N CYS A 316 9.15 -13.78 2.26
CA CYS A 316 8.87 -12.36 2.49
C CYS A 316 9.24 -11.53 1.27
N LEU A 317 10.43 -11.72 0.71
CA LEU A 317 10.87 -11.02 -0.49
C LEU A 317 9.94 -11.29 -1.68
N TYR A 318 9.57 -12.55 -1.91
CA TYR A 318 8.69 -12.93 -3.01
C TYR A 318 7.31 -12.26 -2.90
N TYR A 319 6.69 -12.28 -1.72
CA TYR A 319 5.37 -11.67 -1.54
C TYR A 319 5.41 -10.15 -1.59
N LEU A 320 6.51 -9.49 -1.17
CA LEU A 320 6.68 -8.05 -1.35
C LEU A 320 6.80 -7.67 -2.83
N ILE A 321 7.60 -8.41 -3.61
CA ILE A 321 7.69 -8.28 -5.07
C ILE A 321 6.31 -8.46 -5.69
N TRP A 322 5.61 -9.54 -5.32
CA TRP A 322 4.27 -9.82 -5.82
C TRP A 322 3.31 -8.69 -5.45
N GLY A 323 3.38 -8.17 -4.22
CA GLY A 323 2.53 -7.10 -3.68
C GLY A 323 2.59 -5.78 -4.47
N GLU A 324 3.73 -5.46 -5.08
CA GLU A 324 3.92 -4.24 -5.89
C GLU A 324 3.91 -4.46 -7.41
N ALA A 325 3.90 -5.71 -7.88
CA ALA A 325 3.97 -6.02 -9.31
C ALA A 325 2.75 -5.57 -10.13
N ALA A 326 1.60 -5.24 -9.52
CA ALA A 326 0.39 -4.81 -10.23
C ALA A 326 0.05 -5.72 -11.44
N ASN A 327 -0.06 -5.17 -12.66
CA ASN A 327 -0.35 -5.93 -13.88
C ASN A 327 0.81 -6.84 -14.33
N VAL A 328 2.05 -6.60 -13.88
CA VAL A 328 3.20 -7.47 -14.16
C VAL A 328 3.03 -8.85 -13.51
N ARG A 329 2.11 -9.02 -12.56
CA ARG A 329 1.74 -10.35 -11.99
C ARG A 329 1.30 -11.37 -13.02
N PHE A 330 0.82 -10.92 -14.18
CA PHE A 330 0.45 -11.80 -15.29
C PHE A 330 1.67 -12.29 -16.09
N LEU A 331 2.89 -11.93 -15.68
CA LEU A 331 4.16 -12.43 -16.22
C LEU A 331 4.88 -13.27 -15.15
N PRO A 332 4.43 -14.51 -14.84
CA PRO A 332 4.98 -15.29 -13.75
C PRO A 332 6.49 -15.55 -13.87
N GLU A 333 7.01 -15.75 -15.08
CA GLU A 333 8.44 -15.97 -15.33
C GLU A 333 9.22 -14.65 -15.33
N GLY A 334 8.58 -13.55 -15.71
CA GLY A 334 9.09 -12.20 -15.45
C GLY A 334 9.27 -11.93 -13.95
N LEU A 335 8.32 -12.36 -13.11
CA LEU A 335 8.46 -12.30 -11.66
C LEU A 335 9.57 -13.22 -11.14
N CYS A 336 9.72 -14.42 -11.71
CA CYS A 336 10.82 -15.32 -11.37
C CYS A 336 12.18 -14.69 -11.65
N TYR A 337 12.32 -14.00 -12.79
CA TYR A 337 13.53 -13.24 -13.15
C TYR A 337 13.83 -12.13 -12.14
N ILE A 338 12.83 -11.31 -11.80
CA ILE A 338 12.97 -10.22 -10.81
C ILE A 338 13.38 -10.78 -9.44
N PHE A 339 12.68 -11.83 -8.98
CA PHE A 339 13.01 -12.50 -7.72
C PHE A 339 14.43 -13.07 -7.73
N HIS A 340 14.85 -13.72 -8.83
CA HIS A 340 16.17 -14.32 -8.96
C HIS A 340 17.29 -13.30 -8.73
N HIS A 341 17.16 -12.11 -9.30
CA HIS A 341 18.15 -11.06 -9.17
C HIS A 341 18.09 -10.35 -7.81
N LEU A 342 16.91 -10.01 -7.33
CA LEU A 342 16.76 -9.37 -6.01
C LEU A 342 17.23 -10.28 -4.87
N ALA A 343 16.92 -11.57 -4.92
CA ALA A 343 17.39 -12.52 -3.91
C ALA A 343 18.92 -12.66 -3.93
N ARG A 344 19.57 -12.55 -5.08
CA ARG A 344 21.04 -12.52 -5.17
C ARG A 344 21.64 -11.24 -4.60
N GLU A 345 21.05 -10.08 -4.88
CA GLU A 345 21.46 -8.83 -4.24
C GLU A 345 21.28 -8.88 -2.73
N LEU A 346 20.17 -9.46 -2.26
CA LEU A 346 19.91 -9.66 -0.85
C LEU A 346 21.00 -10.52 -0.19
N GLU A 347 21.42 -11.63 -0.81
CA GLU A 347 22.52 -12.47 -0.27
C GLU A 347 23.84 -11.70 -0.12
N VAL A 348 24.13 -10.75 -1.00
CA VAL A 348 25.32 -9.88 -0.87
C VAL A 348 25.14 -8.90 0.29
N ILE A 349 23.95 -8.32 0.45
CA ILE A 349 23.65 -7.37 1.53
C ILE A 349 23.65 -8.07 2.90
N MET A 350 23.17 -9.31 2.96
CA MET A 350 23.20 -10.14 4.17
C MET A 350 24.61 -10.43 4.69
N GLN A 351 25.64 -10.32 3.84
CA GLN A 351 27.04 -10.49 4.27
C GLN A 351 27.63 -9.23 4.90
N LYS A 352 26.94 -8.09 4.80
CA LYS A 352 27.37 -6.81 5.37
C LYS A 352 26.96 -6.70 6.84
N GLN A 353 27.66 -5.84 7.58
CA GLN A 353 27.33 -5.58 8.99
C GLN A 353 26.07 -4.71 9.16
N THR A 354 25.83 -3.81 8.22
CA THR A 354 24.70 -2.86 8.22
C THR A 354 23.93 -3.01 6.92
N ALA A 355 22.60 -2.93 7.01
CA ALA A 355 21.74 -3.00 5.84
C ALA A 355 21.91 -1.74 5.00
N GLU A 356 22.08 -1.92 3.70
CA GLU A 356 22.26 -0.84 2.74
C GLU A 356 21.23 -0.97 1.62
N PRO A 357 20.79 0.14 1.01
CA PRO A 357 19.94 0.11 -0.16
C PRO A 357 20.51 -0.76 -1.28
N ALA A 358 19.64 -1.56 -1.90
CA ALA A 358 19.97 -2.35 -3.07
C ALA A 358 20.23 -1.42 -4.26
N GLY A 359 21.37 -1.63 -4.95
CA GLY A 359 21.77 -0.80 -6.08
C GLY A 359 20.75 -0.76 -7.22
N SER A 360 19.94 -1.83 -7.35
CA SER A 360 18.84 -1.91 -8.31
C SER A 360 17.62 -1.04 -7.99
N CYS A 361 17.52 -0.51 -6.77
CA CYS A 361 16.36 0.24 -6.30
C CYS A 361 16.70 1.69 -5.91
N ILE A 362 17.94 2.15 -6.11
CA ILE A 362 18.34 3.53 -5.80
C ILE A 362 17.85 4.47 -6.90
N SER A 363 17.19 5.55 -6.50
CA SER A 363 16.78 6.67 -7.35
C SER A 363 17.29 8.00 -6.78
N ASN A 364 17.09 9.11 -7.51
CA ASN A 364 17.45 10.44 -7.04
C ASN A 364 16.63 10.87 -5.81
N ASP A 365 15.41 10.37 -5.67
CA ASP A 365 14.44 10.75 -4.63
C ASP A 365 14.42 9.76 -3.44
N GLY A 366 15.31 8.74 -3.45
CA GLY A 366 15.38 7.70 -2.42
C GLY A 366 15.41 6.29 -2.99
N VAL A 367 15.06 5.30 -2.17
CA VAL A 367 15.02 3.89 -2.55
C VAL A 367 13.59 3.51 -2.91
N SER A 368 13.35 2.98 -4.12
CA SER A 368 12.03 2.60 -4.60
C SER A 368 12.07 1.41 -5.54
N PHE A 369 11.59 0.25 -5.07
CA PHE A 369 11.43 -0.95 -5.90
C PHE A 369 10.41 -0.71 -7.02
N LEU A 370 9.29 -0.07 -6.70
CA LEU A 370 8.23 0.21 -7.66
C LEU A 370 8.75 1.01 -8.85
N ASP A 371 9.47 2.11 -8.60
CA ASP A 371 9.89 3.03 -9.66
C ASP A 371 11.08 2.49 -10.48
N GLN A 372 12.01 1.78 -9.84
CA GLN A 372 13.23 1.31 -10.51
C GLN A 372 13.08 -0.07 -11.14
N VAL A 373 12.22 -0.95 -10.58
CA VAL A 373 12.10 -2.34 -11.04
C VAL A 373 10.79 -2.59 -11.78
N ILE A 374 9.65 -2.25 -11.19
CA ILE A 374 8.34 -2.59 -11.78
C ILE A 374 7.93 -1.60 -12.86
N TYR A 375 8.07 -0.29 -12.60
CA TYR A 375 7.58 0.76 -13.49
C TYR A 375 8.17 0.69 -14.91
N PRO A 376 9.49 0.46 -15.12
CA PRO A 376 10.04 0.37 -16.48
C PRO A 376 9.47 -0.79 -17.29
N LEU A 377 9.19 -1.93 -16.64
CA LEU A 377 8.55 -3.07 -17.30
C LEU A 377 7.06 -2.80 -17.56
N TYR A 378 6.36 -2.26 -16.57
CA TYR A 378 4.96 -1.88 -16.69
C TYR A 378 4.72 -0.87 -17.81
N GLU A 379 5.59 0.15 -17.94
CA GLU A 379 5.44 1.20 -18.95
C GLU A 379 5.43 0.63 -20.37
N ILE A 380 6.25 -0.39 -20.63
CA ILE A 380 6.33 -1.05 -21.94
C ILE A 380 5.12 -1.95 -22.17
N VAL A 381 4.70 -2.72 -21.17
CA VAL A 381 3.47 -3.52 -21.25
C VAL A 381 2.25 -2.63 -21.49
N ALA A 382 2.16 -1.49 -20.81
CA ALA A 382 1.10 -0.51 -20.98
C ALA A 382 1.13 0.14 -22.37
N ALA A 383 2.32 0.50 -22.87
CA ALA A 383 2.49 1.07 -24.21
C ALA A 383 2.08 0.09 -25.31
N GLU A 384 2.39 -1.21 -25.18
CA GLU A 384 1.90 -2.25 -26.09
C GLU A 384 0.39 -2.44 -26.00
N ALA A 385 -0.16 -2.52 -24.78
CA ALA A 385 -1.59 -2.66 -24.57
C ALA A 385 -2.39 -1.50 -25.19
N GLY A 386 -1.82 -0.30 -25.24
CA GLY A 386 -2.40 0.86 -25.93
C GLY A 386 -2.60 0.65 -27.44
N ASN A 387 -1.86 -0.26 -28.08
CA ASN A 387 -2.00 -0.59 -29.50
C ASN A 387 -3.11 -1.61 -29.80
N ASN A 388 -3.80 -2.12 -28.79
CA ASN A 388 -4.87 -3.12 -28.95
C ASN A 388 -6.14 -2.57 -29.64
N ASP A 389 -6.26 -1.24 -29.83
CA ASP A 389 -7.43 -0.58 -30.46
C ASP A 389 -8.79 -1.06 -29.88
N ASN A 390 -8.92 -1.07 -28.55
CA ASN A 390 -10.09 -1.60 -27.83
C ASN A 390 -10.47 -3.04 -28.21
N GLY A 391 -9.48 -3.89 -28.51
CA GLY A 391 -9.69 -5.29 -28.90
C GLY A 391 -9.98 -5.50 -30.39
N ARG A 392 -9.89 -4.45 -31.21
CA ARG A 392 -10.12 -4.52 -32.67
C ARG A 392 -8.84 -4.73 -33.47
N ALA A 393 -7.68 -4.45 -32.88
CA ALA A 393 -6.41 -4.71 -33.54
C ALA A 393 -6.19 -6.22 -33.70
N ALA A 394 -5.60 -6.63 -34.83
CA ALA A 394 -5.24 -8.02 -35.04
C ALA A 394 -4.24 -8.46 -33.95
N HIS A 395 -4.42 -9.66 -33.39
CA HIS A 395 -3.52 -10.22 -32.37
C HIS A 395 -2.06 -10.38 -32.85
N SER A 396 -1.79 -10.25 -34.14
CA SER A 396 -0.44 -10.23 -34.73
C SER A 396 0.24 -8.86 -34.69
N ALA A 397 -0.50 -7.79 -34.39
CA ALA A 397 -0.05 -6.41 -34.58
C ALA A 397 0.57 -5.78 -33.32
N TRP A 398 0.44 -6.42 -32.17
CA TRP A 398 0.93 -5.95 -30.87
C TRP A 398 1.28 -7.13 -29.96
N ARG A 399 2.08 -6.90 -28.92
CA ARG A 399 2.49 -7.93 -27.95
C ARG A 399 1.57 -7.95 -26.74
N ASN A 400 0.98 -9.10 -26.42
CA ASN A 400 0.20 -9.29 -25.20
C ASN A 400 1.10 -9.79 -24.04
N TYR A 401 0.51 -9.99 -22.85
CA TYR A 401 1.24 -10.46 -21.69
C TYR A 401 1.91 -11.83 -21.91
N ASP A 402 1.30 -12.74 -22.68
CA ASP A 402 1.91 -14.03 -23.02
C ASP A 402 3.21 -13.84 -23.82
N ASP A 403 3.23 -12.93 -24.80
CA ASP A 403 4.42 -12.62 -25.61
C ASP A 403 5.56 -12.05 -24.73
N PHE A 404 5.23 -11.17 -23.78
CA PHE A 404 6.21 -10.67 -22.82
C PHE A 404 6.73 -11.77 -21.90
N ASN A 405 5.85 -12.66 -21.46
CA ASN A 405 6.19 -13.73 -20.53
C ASN A 405 7.05 -14.82 -21.21
N GLU A 406 6.75 -15.16 -22.47
CA GLU A 406 7.53 -16.11 -23.29
C GLU A 406 8.99 -15.67 -23.43
N PHE A 407 9.26 -14.36 -23.46
CA PHE A 407 10.64 -13.86 -23.48
C PHE A 407 11.46 -14.34 -22.26
N PHE A 408 10.82 -14.47 -21.09
CA PHE A 408 11.43 -14.99 -19.87
C PHE A 408 11.53 -16.52 -19.84
N TRP A 409 11.03 -17.23 -20.86
CA TRP A 409 11.30 -18.66 -21.09
C TRP A 409 12.60 -18.90 -21.86
N SER A 410 13.42 -17.88 -22.06
CA SER A 410 14.70 -18.01 -22.75
C SER A 410 15.83 -17.39 -21.94
N GLU A 411 17.03 -17.99 -22.00
CA GLU A 411 18.25 -17.39 -21.44
C GLU A 411 18.55 -15.99 -22.00
N LYS A 412 17.94 -15.61 -23.13
CA LYS A 412 17.97 -14.24 -23.67
C LYS A 412 17.46 -13.20 -22.68
N CYS A 413 16.61 -13.56 -21.71
CA CYS A 413 16.14 -12.62 -20.69
C CYS A 413 17.28 -12.03 -19.85
N PHE A 414 18.40 -12.74 -19.69
CA PHE A 414 19.59 -12.21 -18.98
C PHE A 414 20.31 -11.10 -19.75
N GLN A 415 19.99 -10.88 -21.03
CA GLN A 415 20.48 -9.72 -21.80
C GLN A 415 19.85 -8.41 -21.35
N LEU A 416 18.70 -8.45 -20.64
CA LEU A 416 18.09 -7.27 -20.01
C LEU A 416 18.98 -6.69 -18.91
N GLY A 417 19.85 -7.50 -18.32
CA GLY A 417 20.76 -7.08 -17.25
C GLY A 417 20.07 -6.77 -15.93
N TRP A 418 20.88 -6.58 -14.90
CA TRP A 418 20.44 -6.17 -13.57
C TRP A 418 21.42 -5.14 -12.98
N PRO A 419 21.00 -3.90 -12.67
CA PRO A 419 19.67 -3.33 -12.90
C PRO A 419 19.28 -3.29 -14.39
N TRP A 420 18.02 -2.97 -14.70
CA TRP A 420 17.53 -2.99 -16.09
C TRP A 420 18.38 -2.14 -17.04
N LYS A 421 18.83 -2.74 -18.13
CA LYS A 421 19.44 -2.01 -19.25
C LYS A 421 18.35 -1.46 -20.14
N LEU A 422 17.85 -0.27 -19.81
CA LEU A 422 16.74 0.39 -20.54
C LEU A 422 17.08 0.72 -22.01
N SER A 423 18.35 0.66 -22.40
CA SER A 423 18.77 0.74 -23.80
C SER A 423 18.50 -0.54 -24.60
N ASN A 424 18.15 -1.65 -23.95
CA ASN A 424 17.82 -2.90 -24.62
C ASN A 424 16.53 -2.75 -25.45
N PRO A 425 16.46 -3.31 -26.67
CA PRO A 425 15.28 -3.16 -27.51
C PRO A 425 13.98 -3.75 -26.92
N PHE A 426 14.06 -4.63 -25.93
CA PHE A 426 12.91 -5.08 -25.15
C PHE A 426 12.15 -3.90 -24.50
N PHE A 427 12.87 -2.88 -24.04
CA PHE A 427 12.32 -1.66 -23.43
C PHE A 427 12.02 -0.55 -24.44
N SER A 428 12.04 -0.85 -25.73
CA SER A 428 11.66 0.13 -26.76
C SER A 428 10.14 0.19 -26.92
N LYS A 429 9.56 1.36 -26.66
CA LYS A 429 8.14 1.61 -26.89
C LYS A 429 7.77 1.34 -28.36
N PRO A 430 6.59 0.76 -28.64
CA PRO A 430 6.13 0.56 -30.00
C PRO A 430 5.94 1.92 -30.68
N SER A 431 6.52 2.10 -31.86
CA SER A 431 6.30 3.30 -32.67
C SER A 431 4.89 3.23 -33.26
N ARG A 432 4.04 4.20 -32.91
CA ARG A 432 2.78 4.42 -33.63
C ARG A 432 3.17 4.72 -35.06
N LYS A 433 2.82 3.84 -36.01
CA LYS A 433 3.02 4.10 -37.44
C LYS A 433 2.19 5.33 -37.82
N GLU A 434 2.76 6.52 -37.69
CA GLU A 434 2.35 7.65 -38.53
C GLU A 434 2.59 7.22 -39.97
N GLN A 435 1.53 7.26 -40.77
CA GLN A 435 1.58 6.96 -42.19
C GLN A 435 2.65 7.86 -42.84
N GLY A 436 3.83 7.32 -43.13
CA GLY A 436 4.78 8.00 -44.02
C GLY A 436 6.27 7.73 -43.84
N LEU A 437 6.78 7.38 -42.66
CA LEU A 437 8.23 7.18 -42.47
C LEU A 437 8.58 5.80 -41.93
N ILE A 438 9.35 5.05 -42.73
CA ILE A 438 9.95 3.77 -42.35
C ILE A 438 11.10 4.08 -41.38
N SER A 439 10.80 4.22 -40.08
CA SER A 439 11.83 4.15 -39.04
C SER A 439 12.04 2.69 -38.65
N ARG A 440 13.18 2.12 -39.03
CA ARG A 440 13.64 0.78 -38.66
C ARG A 440 14.20 0.78 -37.24
N ASN A 441 13.35 1.04 -36.25
CA ASN A 441 13.71 0.72 -34.86
C ASN A 441 13.56 -0.78 -34.66
N HIS A 442 14.64 -1.44 -34.21
CA HIS A 442 14.71 -2.89 -33.95
C HIS A 442 13.86 -3.26 -32.74
N HIS A 443 12.53 -3.15 -32.87
CA HIS A 443 11.60 -3.58 -31.85
C HIS A 443 11.51 -5.12 -31.82
N TYR A 444 11.52 -5.73 -30.63
CA TYR A 444 11.24 -7.16 -30.51
C TYR A 444 9.81 -7.42 -30.95
N GLY A 445 9.63 -7.98 -32.14
CA GLY A 445 8.32 -8.39 -32.64
C GLY A 445 7.73 -9.57 -31.87
N LYS A 446 6.48 -9.91 -32.18
CA LYS A 446 5.74 -11.02 -31.57
C LYS A 446 6.51 -12.34 -31.63
N THR A 447 6.59 -13.05 -30.51
CA THR A 447 7.23 -14.37 -30.43
C THR A 447 6.21 -15.47 -30.77
N SER A 448 6.66 -16.37 -31.66
CA SER A 448 6.14 -17.67 -32.10
C SER A 448 4.64 -17.92 -32.39
N PHE A 449 3.66 -17.39 -31.64
CA PHE A 449 2.24 -17.74 -31.83
C PHE A 449 1.36 -16.58 -32.33
N VAL A 450 0.96 -16.67 -33.59
CA VAL A 450 -0.02 -15.75 -34.21
C VAL A 450 -1.36 -16.49 -34.35
N GLU A 451 -2.29 -16.24 -33.43
CA GLU A 451 -3.67 -16.72 -33.58
C GLU A 451 -4.37 -15.96 -34.72
N HIS A 452 -4.59 -16.62 -35.86
CA HIS A 452 -5.45 -16.12 -36.91
C HIS A 452 -6.92 -16.43 -36.58
N ARG A 453 -7.60 -15.51 -35.91
CA ARG A 453 -9.05 -15.63 -35.68
C ARG A 453 -9.82 -15.45 -36.99
N THR A 454 -10.19 -16.56 -37.60
CA THR A 454 -11.15 -16.60 -38.70
C THR A 454 -12.56 -16.82 -38.15
N PHE A 455 -13.60 -16.49 -38.93
CA PHE A 455 -15.00 -16.76 -38.56
C PHE A 455 -15.24 -18.24 -38.16
N LEU A 456 -14.47 -19.16 -38.73
CA LEU A 456 -14.56 -20.60 -38.47
C LEU A 456 -14.07 -21.01 -37.07
N HIS A 457 -13.30 -20.15 -36.36
CA HIS A 457 -12.93 -20.42 -34.96
C HIS A 457 -14.16 -20.50 -34.04
N LEU A 458 -15.25 -19.79 -34.34
CA LEU A 458 -16.51 -19.89 -33.58
C LEU A 458 -17.10 -21.30 -33.66
N TYR A 459 -17.00 -21.95 -34.82
CA TYR A 459 -17.48 -23.32 -35.01
C TYR A 459 -16.63 -24.35 -34.28
N HIS A 460 -15.30 -24.17 -34.28
CA HIS A 460 -14.39 -25.06 -33.57
C HIS A 460 -14.51 -24.93 -32.03
N SER A 461 -14.49 -23.70 -31.51
CA SER A 461 -14.52 -23.44 -30.07
C SER A 461 -15.84 -23.86 -29.42
N PHE A 462 -16.95 -23.78 -30.15
CA PHE A 462 -18.28 -24.16 -29.67
C PHE A 462 -18.82 -25.43 -30.31
N HIS A 463 -17.96 -26.36 -30.75
CA HIS A 463 -18.39 -27.60 -31.43
C HIS A 463 -19.49 -28.36 -30.66
N ARG A 464 -19.45 -28.36 -29.32
CA ARG A 464 -20.49 -28.99 -28.49
C ARG A 464 -21.86 -28.30 -28.57
N LEU A 465 -21.89 -26.98 -28.67
CA LEU A 465 -23.13 -26.20 -28.87
C LEU A 465 -23.74 -26.54 -30.24
N TRP A 466 -22.91 -26.59 -31.28
CA TRP A 466 -23.36 -26.91 -32.64
C TRP A 466 -23.87 -28.35 -32.76
N MET A 467 -23.18 -29.31 -32.15
CA MET A 467 -23.64 -30.70 -32.06
C MET A 467 -24.97 -30.81 -31.29
N PHE A 468 -25.13 -30.09 -30.19
CA PHE A 468 -26.38 -30.04 -29.43
C PHE A 468 -27.53 -29.45 -30.27
N LEU A 469 -27.31 -28.34 -30.96
CA LEU A 469 -28.32 -27.72 -31.83
C LEU A 469 -28.72 -28.65 -32.98
N LEU A 470 -27.76 -29.34 -33.61
CA LEU A 470 -28.04 -30.34 -34.64
C LEU A 470 -28.90 -31.50 -34.11
N LEU A 471 -28.59 -32.02 -32.92
CA LEU A 471 -29.35 -33.12 -32.30
C LEU A 471 -30.75 -32.69 -31.83
N MET A 472 -30.92 -31.42 -31.43
CA MET A 472 -32.21 -30.89 -30.97
C MET A 472 -33.18 -30.53 -32.10
N PHE A 473 -32.66 -30.24 -33.29
CA PHE A 473 -33.45 -29.88 -34.48
C PHE A 473 -33.49 -30.98 -35.55
N GLN A 474 -32.94 -32.17 -35.26
CA GLN A 474 -33.27 -33.44 -35.92
C GLN A 474 -34.54 -34.03 -35.32
#